data_AF-A0A929PBB0-F1
#
_entry.id   AF-A0A929PBB0-F1
#
_cell.length_a   1.000
_cell.length_b   1.000
_cell.length_c   1.000
_cell.angle_alpha   90.00
_cell.angle_beta   90.00
_cell.angle_gamma   90.00
#
_symmetry.space_group_name_H-M   'P 1'
#
loop_
_entity.id
_entity.type
_entity.pdbx_description
1 polymer ?
#
loop_
_entity_poly.entity_id
_entity_poly.type
_entity_poly.pdbx_seq_one_letter_code
_entity_poly.pdbx_strand_id
1 'polypeptide(L)'
;ILCQEDVYLLELVRYIHLNPLRAKLVPDLKTLDRYSYSGHGVLMANVKKQWQDTDKVLKFFGQKAGPAKRAYRTFVKNGISQGKRTDLTGGGLVRSVGGWAAVKALRAAKIFEKSDERILGNGDFVETVLAAANETMEKKYDLQSRGFTVDRIAARVAEVLGVKQEDVWAAGRHREIVRARSLLCYWSVRELGVTMTSLSRLLNISVQAIGKSVIRGEKLAEAKKYSLTGK
;
A
#
# COMPACT_ATOMS: atom_id res chain seq x y z
N ILE A 1 8.80 -1.24 -1.64
CA ILE A 1 9.39 0.09 -1.89
C ILE A 1 8.24 1.00 -2.29
N LEU A 2 8.05 2.12 -1.60
CA LEU A 2 7.09 3.13 -2.01
C LEU A 2 7.83 4.21 -2.79
N CYS A 3 7.27 4.68 -3.90
CA CYS A 3 7.87 5.76 -4.67
C CYS A 3 6.83 6.76 -5.18
N GLN A 4 7.23 8.02 -5.29
CA GLN A 4 6.50 9.06 -6.00
C GLN A 4 6.55 8.73 -7.50
N GLU A 5 5.37 8.49 -8.08
CA GLU A 5 5.21 7.87 -9.39
C GLU A 5 5.87 8.69 -10.51
N ASP A 6 5.56 9.98 -10.56
CA ASP A 6 5.96 10.88 -11.65
C ASP A 6 7.48 11.04 -11.80
N VAL A 7 8.21 10.88 -10.69
CA VAL A 7 9.64 11.18 -10.63
C VAL A 7 10.49 9.91 -10.67
N TYR A 8 10.07 8.85 -9.96
CA TYR A 8 10.96 7.70 -9.71
C TYR A 8 10.50 6.38 -10.31
N LEU A 9 9.25 6.25 -10.76
CA LEU A 9 8.70 4.93 -11.13
C LEU A 9 9.52 4.27 -12.26
N LEU A 10 9.77 4.98 -13.35
CA LEU A 10 10.47 4.40 -14.51
C LEU A 10 11.90 4.01 -14.19
N GLU A 11 12.59 4.85 -13.42
CA GLU A 11 13.96 4.57 -12.95
C GLU A 11 14.00 3.37 -12.02
N LEU A 12 13.04 3.25 -11.11
CA LEU A 12 12.90 2.11 -10.21
C LEU A 12 12.60 0.82 -11.00
N VAL A 13 11.68 0.87 -11.96
CA VAL A 13 11.37 -0.27 -12.84
C VAL A 13 12.63 -0.73 -13.58
N ARG A 14 13.37 0.20 -14.18
CA ARG A 14 14.61 -0.10 -14.90
C ARG A 14 15.67 -0.70 -13.98
N TYR A 15 15.86 -0.12 -12.80
CA TYR A 15 16.80 -0.61 -11.80
C TYR A 15 16.50 -2.05 -11.42
N ILE A 16 15.27 -2.34 -11.00
CA ILE A 16 14.85 -3.69 -10.59
C ILE A 16 15.03 -4.69 -11.73
N HIS A 17 14.61 -4.32 -12.95
CA HIS A 17 14.66 -5.24 -14.08
C HIS A 17 16.07 -5.50 -14.60
N LEU A 18 17.01 -4.57 -14.45
CA LEU A 18 18.41 -4.78 -14.82
C LEU A 18 19.22 -5.52 -13.74
N ASN A 19 18.68 -5.72 -12.54
CA ASN A 19 19.43 -6.38 -11.46
C ASN A 19 19.94 -7.78 -11.83
N PRO A 20 19.17 -8.69 -12.48
CA PRO A 20 19.70 -9.99 -12.87
C PRO A 20 20.89 -9.89 -13.83
N LEU A 21 20.88 -8.91 -14.75
CA LEU A 21 21.98 -8.66 -15.67
C LEU A 21 23.20 -8.13 -14.93
N ARG A 22 23.00 -7.13 -14.05
CA ARG A 22 24.07 -6.50 -13.25
C ARG A 22 24.71 -7.48 -12.25
N ALA A 23 23.91 -8.39 -11.69
CA ALA A 23 24.36 -9.47 -10.82
C ALA A 23 24.97 -10.65 -11.59
N LYS A 24 25.08 -10.56 -12.93
CA LYS A 24 25.61 -11.61 -13.81
C LYS A 24 24.84 -12.95 -13.72
N LEU A 25 23.58 -12.92 -13.31
CA LEU A 25 22.69 -14.09 -13.30
C LEU A 25 22.19 -14.45 -14.71
N VAL A 26 22.16 -13.45 -15.60
CA VAL A 26 21.88 -13.63 -17.03
C VAL A 26 22.95 -12.89 -17.83
N PRO A 27 23.40 -13.42 -18.98
CA PRO A 27 24.52 -12.84 -19.74
C PRO A 27 24.12 -11.65 -20.60
N ASP A 28 22.85 -11.57 -21.02
CA ASP A 28 22.38 -10.57 -21.98
C ASP A 28 20.89 -10.24 -21.84
N LEU A 29 20.45 -9.22 -22.58
CA LEU A 29 19.06 -8.78 -22.61
C LEU A 29 18.13 -9.83 -23.22
N LYS A 30 18.62 -10.66 -24.15
CA LYS A 30 17.83 -11.73 -24.80
C LYS A 30 17.43 -12.81 -23.80
N THR A 31 18.33 -13.14 -22.88
CA THR A 31 18.10 -14.07 -21.77
C THR A 31 17.21 -13.41 -20.72
N LEU A 32 17.44 -12.13 -20.42
CA LEU A 32 16.58 -11.36 -19.50
C LEU A 32 15.13 -11.27 -19.98
N ASP A 33 14.90 -11.13 -21.29
CA ASP A 33 13.57 -11.10 -21.92
C ASP A 33 12.70 -12.31 -21.53
N ARG A 34 13.31 -13.43 -21.12
CA ARG A 34 12.63 -14.69 -20.77
C ARG A 34 12.89 -15.13 -19.32
N TYR A 35 13.58 -14.32 -18.52
CA TYR A 35 14.03 -14.72 -17.20
C TYR A 35 12.86 -14.75 -16.18
N SER A 36 12.52 -15.95 -15.69
CA SER A 36 11.36 -16.17 -14.82
C SER A 36 11.40 -15.42 -13.48
N TYR A 37 12.59 -15.08 -12.97
CA TYR A 37 12.76 -14.38 -11.70
C TYR A 37 12.86 -12.86 -11.85
N SER A 38 12.46 -12.31 -13.01
CA SER A 38 12.33 -10.88 -13.24
C SER A 38 10.93 -10.51 -13.73
N GLY A 39 10.46 -9.31 -13.39
CA GLY A 39 9.24 -8.74 -13.98
C GLY A 39 9.43 -8.30 -15.44
N HIS A 40 10.68 -8.21 -15.91
CA HIS A 40 11.00 -7.79 -17.26
C HIS A 40 10.37 -8.70 -18.32
N GLY A 41 10.48 -10.03 -18.17
CA GLY A 41 9.93 -10.97 -19.13
C GLY A 41 8.40 -10.95 -19.22
N VAL A 42 7.73 -10.51 -18.15
CA VAL A 42 6.28 -10.32 -18.13
C VAL A 42 5.87 -9.08 -18.93
N LEU A 43 6.59 -7.96 -18.78
CA LEU A 43 6.38 -6.77 -19.62
C LEU A 43 6.68 -7.04 -21.10
N MET A 44 7.62 -7.94 -21.39
CA MET A 44 7.90 -8.39 -22.75
C MET A 44 6.86 -9.40 -23.30
N ALA A 45 5.90 -9.83 -22.48
CA ALA A 45 4.91 -10.85 -22.79
C ALA A 45 5.48 -12.24 -23.11
N ASN A 46 6.70 -12.55 -22.62
CA ASN A 46 7.33 -13.86 -22.76
C ASN A 46 7.05 -14.78 -21.56
N VAL A 47 6.65 -14.21 -20.42
CA VAL A 47 6.30 -14.91 -19.18
C VAL A 47 4.96 -14.37 -18.68
N LYS A 48 4.08 -15.22 -18.14
CA LYS A 48 2.79 -14.78 -17.60
C LYS A 48 2.76 -14.87 -16.08
N LYS A 49 2.42 -13.77 -15.41
CA LYS A 49 2.21 -13.72 -13.96
C LYS A 49 0.98 -12.86 -13.65
N GLN A 50 -0.06 -13.48 -13.07
CA GLN A 50 -1.35 -12.80 -12.84
C GLN A 50 -1.27 -11.64 -11.84
N TRP A 51 -0.27 -11.65 -10.96
CA TRP A 51 -0.08 -10.64 -9.92
C TRP A 51 0.70 -9.40 -10.39
N GLN A 52 1.27 -9.41 -11.60
CA GLN A 52 2.06 -8.29 -12.12
C GLN A 52 1.22 -7.45 -13.09
N ASP A 53 0.94 -6.21 -12.72
CA ASP A 53 0.30 -5.23 -13.59
C ASP A 53 1.29 -4.72 -14.65
N THR A 54 1.11 -5.18 -15.88
CA THR A 54 1.90 -4.74 -17.03
C THR A 54 1.37 -3.47 -17.67
N ASP A 55 0.06 -3.24 -17.60
CA ASP A 55 -0.59 -2.14 -18.31
C ASP A 55 -0.22 -0.81 -17.68
N LYS A 56 -0.16 -0.75 -16.34
CA LYS A 56 0.25 0.45 -15.62
C LYS A 56 1.63 0.94 -16.06
N VAL A 57 2.60 0.03 -16.20
CA VAL A 57 3.97 0.38 -16.63
C VAL A 57 4.03 0.68 -18.12
N LEU A 58 3.42 -0.14 -18.97
CA LEU A 58 3.51 0.04 -20.42
C LEU A 58 2.84 1.33 -20.92
N LYS A 59 1.82 1.84 -20.22
CA LYS A 59 1.17 3.12 -20.55
C LYS A 59 2.13 4.32 -20.55
N PHE A 60 3.19 4.30 -19.73
CA PHE A 60 4.24 5.33 -19.76
C PHE A 60 5.04 5.34 -21.07
N PHE A 61 5.02 4.23 -21.82
CA PHE A 61 5.77 4.05 -23.07
C PHE A 61 4.89 4.14 -24.32
N GLY A 62 3.58 4.31 -24.16
CA GLY A 62 2.62 4.54 -25.24
C GLY A 62 1.29 3.82 -25.06
N GLN A 63 0.31 4.23 -25.86
CA GLN A 63 -1.08 3.71 -25.75
C GLN A 63 -1.27 2.33 -26.38
N LYS A 64 -0.44 1.96 -27.37
CA LYS A 64 -0.55 0.68 -28.07
C LYS A 64 0.49 -0.30 -27.52
N ALA A 65 0.06 -1.50 -27.15
CA ALA A 65 0.90 -2.51 -26.50
C ALA A 65 2.19 -2.86 -27.27
N GLY A 66 2.12 -3.02 -28.60
CA GLY A 66 3.28 -3.34 -29.43
C GLY A 66 4.38 -2.26 -29.38
N PRO A 67 4.09 -1.01 -29.78
CA PRO A 67 5.01 0.11 -29.64
C PRO A 67 5.50 0.34 -28.20
N ALA A 68 4.61 0.29 -27.21
CA ALA A 68 4.96 0.50 -25.80
C ALA A 68 6.01 -0.50 -25.30
N LYS A 69 5.86 -1.79 -25.64
CA LYS A 69 6.85 -2.82 -25.30
C LYS A 69 8.22 -2.54 -25.91
N ARG A 70 8.27 -2.08 -27.17
CA ARG A 70 9.53 -1.72 -27.84
C ARG A 70 10.20 -0.52 -27.17
N ALA A 71 9.43 0.54 -26.89
CA ALA A 71 9.94 1.73 -26.21
C ALA A 71 10.43 1.41 -24.79
N TYR A 72 9.67 0.62 -24.03
CA TYR A 72 10.10 0.09 -22.72
C TYR A 72 11.41 -0.70 -22.81
N ARG A 73 11.53 -1.64 -23.77
CA ARG A 73 12.75 -2.45 -23.93
C ARG A 73 13.95 -1.58 -24.27
N THR A 74 13.78 -0.58 -25.14
CA THR A 74 14.83 0.41 -25.46
C THR A 74 15.23 1.20 -24.21
N PHE A 75 14.26 1.67 -23.42
CA PHE A 75 14.52 2.38 -22.18
C PHE A 75 15.32 1.54 -21.17
N VAL A 76 14.99 0.25 -21.02
CA VAL A 76 15.76 -0.70 -20.18
C VAL A 76 17.15 -0.92 -20.73
N LYS A 77 17.28 -1.15 -22.05
CA LYS A 77 18.59 -1.33 -22.72
C LYS A 77 19.52 -0.14 -22.50
N ASN A 78 18.99 1.08 -22.59
CA ASN A 78 19.76 2.31 -22.37
C ASN A 78 20.28 2.44 -20.92
N GLY A 79 19.68 1.74 -19.96
CA GLY A 79 20.17 1.70 -18.57
C GLY A 79 21.35 0.76 -18.33
N ILE A 80 21.72 -0.08 -19.31
CA ILE A 80 22.85 -1.01 -19.19
C ILE A 80 24.16 -0.21 -19.17
N SER A 81 24.32 0.74 -20.09
CA SER A 81 25.52 1.58 -20.20
C SER A 81 25.70 2.54 -19.02
N GLN A 82 24.63 2.82 -18.27
CA GLN A 82 24.68 3.70 -17.09
C GLN A 82 25.38 3.08 -15.88
N GLY A 83 25.68 1.76 -15.92
CA GLY A 83 26.42 1.09 -14.85
C GLY A 83 25.77 1.23 -13.48
N LYS A 84 26.59 1.53 -12.46
CA LYS A 84 26.13 1.78 -11.08
C LYS A 84 25.78 3.26 -10.92
N ARG A 85 24.49 3.55 -10.77
CA ARG A 85 23.97 4.90 -10.52
C ARG A 85 24.06 5.26 -9.04
N THR A 86 25.12 5.99 -8.68
CA THR A 86 25.40 6.37 -7.28
C THR A 86 24.40 7.38 -6.72
N ASP A 87 23.74 8.13 -7.58
CA ASP A 87 22.64 9.04 -7.28
C ASP A 87 21.34 8.31 -6.86
N LEU A 88 21.21 7.03 -7.23
CA LEU A 88 20.16 6.12 -6.76
C LEU A 88 20.59 5.27 -5.55
N THR A 89 21.75 5.57 -4.96
CA THR A 89 22.28 4.88 -3.78
C THR A 89 22.51 5.86 -2.62
N GLY A 90 22.32 5.41 -1.38
CA GLY A 90 22.38 6.25 -0.18
C GLY A 90 21.06 6.24 0.60
N GLY A 91 21.00 6.93 1.75
CA GLY A 91 19.76 7.07 2.54
C GLY A 91 18.63 7.76 1.76
N GLY A 92 17.41 7.76 2.31
CA GLY A 92 16.21 8.33 1.66
C GLY A 92 16.47 9.72 1.07
N LEU A 93 17.07 10.61 1.86
CA LEU A 93 17.38 11.98 1.45
C LEU A 93 18.23 12.07 0.19
N VAL A 94 19.31 11.28 0.10
CA VAL A 94 20.26 11.32 -1.03
C VAL A 94 19.56 10.94 -2.33
N ARG A 95 18.68 9.94 -2.27
CA ARG A 95 17.90 9.48 -3.42
C ARG A 95 16.81 10.48 -3.81
N SER A 96 16.16 11.11 -2.83
CA SER A 96 15.12 12.11 -3.04
C SER A 96 15.66 13.37 -3.72
N VAL A 97 16.81 13.87 -3.31
CA VAL A 97 17.33 15.16 -3.82
C VAL A 97 18.25 15.01 -5.04
N GLY A 98 18.46 13.79 -5.55
CA GLY A 98 19.24 13.55 -6.77
C GLY A 98 20.76 13.45 -6.54
N GLY A 99 21.18 13.00 -5.36
CA GLY A 99 22.57 12.67 -5.05
C GLY A 99 23.27 13.64 -4.09
N TRP A 100 24.52 13.33 -3.77
CA TRP A 100 25.30 14.02 -2.73
C TRP A 100 25.59 15.50 -3.01
N ALA A 101 25.68 15.90 -4.28
CA ALA A 101 25.91 17.29 -4.65
C ALA A 101 24.72 18.18 -4.24
N ALA A 102 23.49 17.72 -4.50
CA ALA A 102 22.28 18.42 -4.10
C ALA A 102 22.10 18.43 -2.58
N VAL A 103 22.44 17.35 -1.86
CA VAL A 103 22.44 17.33 -0.39
C VAL A 103 23.39 18.39 0.18
N LYS A 104 24.58 18.56 -0.39
CA LYS A 104 25.53 19.59 0.04
C LYS A 104 24.99 21.00 -0.20
N ALA A 105 24.34 21.24 -1.35
CA ALA A 105 23.72 22.53 -1.66
C ALA A 105 22.58 22.88 -0.67
N LEU A 106 21.71 21.93 -0.36
CA LEU A 106 20.63 22.13 0.63
C LEU A 106 21.18 22.45 2.03
N ARG A 107 22.23 21.75 2.46
CA ARG A 107 22.90 22.04 3.74
C ARG A 107 23.51 23.43 3.77
N ALA A 108 24.16 23.87 2.69
CA ALA A 108 24.71 25.22 2.57
C ALA A 108 23.60 26.29 2.61
N ALA A 109 22.44 26.00 2.02
CA ALA A 109 21.25 26.85 2.05
C ALA A 109 20.42 26.75 3.34
N LYS A 110 20.83 25.90 4.31
CA LYS A 110 20.07 25.58 5.54
C LYS A 110 18.62 25.11 5.28
N ILE A 111 18.39 24.48 4.13
CA ILE A 111 17.10 23.88 3.78
C ILE A 111 17.10 22.44 4.27
N PHE A 112 16.11 22.09 5.09
CA PHE A 112 15.94 20.75 5.65
C PHE A 112 14.79 20.04 4.95
N GLU A 113 15.10 18.92 4.29
CA GLU A 113 14.14 18.07 3.60
C GLU A 113 13.86 16.81 4.45
N LYS A 114 12.57 16.47 4.61
CA LYS A 114 12.16 15.25 5.30
C LYS A 114 12.50 14.04 4.45
N SER A 115 12.98 12.95 5.05
CA SER A 115 13.33 11.74 4.30
C SER A 115 13.12 10.47 5.11
N ASP A 116 12.81 9.36 4.42
CA ASP A 116 12.71 8.00 4.98
C ASP A 116 13.41 7.02 4.03
N GLU A 117 14.17 6.08 4.55
CA GLU A 117 14.96 5.16 3.73
C GLU A 117 14.12 4.23 2.84
N ARG A 118 12.87 3.98 3.23
CA ARG A 118 11.93 3.04 2.58
C ARG A 118 11.10 3.70 1.47
N ILE A 119 11.14 5.04 1.39
CA ILE A 119 10.34 5.87 0.48
C ILE A 119 11.27 6.57 -0.52
N LEU A 120 10.90 6.56 -1.79
CA LEU A 120 11.56 7.31 -2.87
C LEU A 120 10.66 8.47 -3.31
N GLY A 121 10.89 9.67 -2.81
CA GLY A 121 10.05 10.84 -3.08
C GLY A 121 10.64 12.10 -2.44
N ASN A 122 10.20 13.29 -2.89
CA ASN A 122 10.61 14.55 -2.25
C ASN A 122 10.08 14.67 -0.80
N GLY A 123 10.51 15.70 -0.06
CA GLY A 123 10.13 15.89 1.35
C GLY A 123 8.62 15.95 1.56
N ASP A 124 7.89 16.68 0.73
CA ASP A 124 6.43 16.80 0.81
C ASP A 124 5.72 15.45 0.64
N PHE A 125 6.17 14.65 -0.34
CA PHE A 125 5.64 13.31 -0.56
C PHE A 125 5.93 12.40 0.63
N VAL A 126 7.17 12.42 1.14
CA VAL A 126 7.56 11.65 2.33
C VAL A 126 6.72 12.06 3.53
N GLU A 127 6.53 13.36 3.74
CA GLU A 127 5.70 13.90 4.80
C GLU A 127 4.25 13.43 4.69
N THR A 128 3.65 13.55 3.52
CA THR A 128 2.27 13.13 3.27
C THR A 128 2.08 11.64 3.56
N VAL A 129 3.01 10.80 3.09
CA VAL A 129 2.96 9.36 3.34
C VAL A 129 3.12 9.04 4.83
N LEU A 130 4.10 9.67 5.50
CA LEU A 130 4.34 9.44 6.92
C LEU A 130 3.16 9.94 7.76
N ALA A 131 2.58 11.09 7.42
CA ALA A 131 1.39 11.62 8.08
C ALA A 131 0.19 10.69 7.93
N ALA A 132 -0.10 10.19 6.72
CA ALA A 132 -1.18 9.22 6.52
C ALA A 132 -0.99 7.92 7.32
N ALA A 133 0.27 7.45 7.41
CA ALA A 133 0.61 6.29 8.23
C ALA A 133 0.45 6.59 9.74
N ASN A 134 0.86 7.79 10.17
CA ASN A 134 0.78 8.21 11.56
C ASN A 134 -0.66 8.48 11.99
N GLU A 135 -1.50 9.10 11.17
CA GLU A 135 -2.93 9.34 11.44
C GLU A 135 -3.68 8.04 11.72
N THR A 136 -3.39 6.98 10.96
CA THR A 136 -3.99 5.66 11.18
C THR A 136 -3.53 5.05 12.51
N MET A 137 -2.27 5.27 12.87
CA MET A 137 -1.68 4.78 14.11
C MET A 137 -2.16 5.58 15.34
N GLU A 138 -2.24 6.91 15.23
CA GLU A 138 -2.74 7.84 16.23
C GLU A 138 -4.23 7.62 16.50
N LYS A 139 -5.07 7.41 15.47
CA LYS A 139 -6.49 7.05 15.69
C LYS A 139 -6.63 5.76 16.50
N LYS A 140 -5.82 4.75 16.19
CA LYS A 140 -5.82 3.49 16.95
C LYS A 140 -5.36 3.71 18.39
N TYR A 141 -4.27 4.46 18.60
CA TYR A 141 -3.76 4.76 19.95
C TYR A 141 -4.70 5.66 20.76
N ASP A 142 -5.37 6.65 20.15
CA ASP A 142 -6.37 7.50 20.80
C ASP A 142 -7.58 6.68 21.26
N LEU A 143 -8.09 5.79 20.42
CA LEU A 143 -9.17 4.89 20.80
C LEU A 143 -8.75 3.99 21.97
N GLN A 144 -7.53 3.44 21.93
CA GLN A 144 -7.00 2.61 23.01
C GLN A 144 -6.77 3.39 24.31
N SER A 145 -6.21 4.60 24.26
CA SER A 145 -5.95 5.44 25.44
C SER A 145 -7.24 5.95 26.08
N ARG A 146 -8.29 6.18 25.27
CA ARG A 146 -9.65 6.50 25.74
C ARG A 146 -10.41 5.27 26.26
N GLY A 147 -9.77 4.10 26.29
CA GLY A 147 -10.35 2.86 26.79
C GLY A 147 -11.45 2.27 25.90
N PHE A 148 -11.41 2.47 24.58
CA PHE A 148 -12.33 1.75 23.70
C PHE A 148 -12.01 0.25 23.70
N THR A 149 -12.94 -0.54 24.20
CA THR A 149 -12.96 -1.99 24.10
C THR A 149 -13.94 -2.44 23.01
N VAL A 150 -13.90 -3.72 22.64
CA VAL A 150 -14.90 -4.28 21.72
C VAL A 150 -16.32 -4.12 22.29
N ASP A 151 -16.49 -4.21 23.61
CA ASP A 151 -17.77 -3.97 24.29
C ASP A 151 -18.28 -2.54 24.13
N ARG A 152 -17.39 -1.56 24.22
CA ARG A 152 -17.74 -0.15 23.97
C ARG A 152 -18.12 0.08 22.51
N ILE A 153 -17.46 -0.59 21.57
CA ILE A 153 -17.86 -0.59 20.16
C ILE A 153 -19.25 -1.22 20.01
N ALA A 154 -19.54 -2.33 20.66
CA ALA A 154 -20.85 -2.97 20.60
C ALA A 154 -21.96 -2.06 21.14
N ALA A 155 -21.71 -1.33 22.23
CA ALA A 155 -22.64 -0.32 22.74
C ALA A 155 -22.89 0.79 21.70
N ARG A 156 -21.83 1.28 21.06
CA ARG A 156 -21.95 2.29 19.99
C ARG A 156 -22.70 1.77 18.77
N VAL A 157 -22.50 0.51 18.39
CA VAL A 157 -23.25 -0.14 17.30
C VAL A 157 -24.75 -0.21 17.63
N ALA A 158 -25.08 -0.58 18.86
CA ALA A 158 -26.45 -0.64 19.35
C ALA A 158 -27.12 0.74 19.25
N GLU A 159 -26.41 1.79 19.69
CA GLU A 159 -26.87 3.18 19.63
C GLU A 159 -27.15 3.63 18.18
N VAL A 160 -26.20 3.49 17.25
CA VAL A 160 -26.37 4.03 15.89
C VAL A 160 -27.36 3.23 15.03
N LEU A 161 -27.62 1.97 15.39
CA LEU A 161 -28.59 1.12 14.70
C LEU A 161 -29.96 1.08 15.39
N GLY A 162 -30.09 1.62 16.60
CA GLY A 162 -31.31 1.57 17.38
C GLY A 162 -31.73 0.15 17.78
N VAL A 163 -30.75 -0.74 18.01
CA VAL A 163 -30.98 -2.15 18.43
C VAL A 163 -30.53 -2.34 19.87
N LYS A 164 -30.91 -3.44 20.51
CA LYS A 164 -30.39 -3.75 21.84
C LYS A 164 -28.93 -4.22 21.73
N GLN A 165 -28.13 -3.95 22.76
CA GLN A 165 -26.72 -4.35 22.77
C GLN A 165 -26.55 -5.87 22.68
N GLU A 166 -27.46 -6.64 23.28
CA GLU A 166 -27.52 -8.10 23.18
C GLU A 166 -27.65 -8.60 21.73
N ASP A 167 -28.38 -7.86 20.87
CA ASP A 167 -28.58 -8.22 19.46
C ASP A 167 -27.32 -8.06 18.62
N VAL A 168 -26.36 -7.23 19.06
CA VAL A 168 -25.06 -7.06 18.41
C VAL A 168 -24.22 -8.34 18.53
N TRP A 169 -24.36 -9.03 19.67
CA TRP A 169 -23.66 -10.27 19.99
C TRP A 169 -24.44 -11.53 19.57
N ALA A 170 -25.74 -11.38 19.30
CA ALA A 170 -26.61 -12.49 19.00
C ALA A 170 -26.10 -13.36 17.83
N ALA A 171 -26.27 -14.67 17.96
CA ALA A 171 -26.07 -15.60 16.86
C ALA A 171 -27.22 -15.50 15.85
N GLY A 172 -26.95 -15.82 14.59
CA GLY A 172 -27.98 -15.91 13.56
C GLY A 172 -27.75 -15.05 12.33
N ARG A 173 -28.67 -15.21 11.37
CA ARG A 173 -28.59 -14.66 10.01
C ARG A 173 -29.70 -13.66 9.69
N HIS A 174 -30.48 -13.23 10.69
CA HIS A 174 -31.47 -12.18 10.52
C HIS A 174 -30.79 -10.87 10.12
N ARG A 175 -31.49 -10.07 9.30
CA ARG A 175 -30.94 -8.88 8.64
C ARG A 175 -30.34 -7.88 9.64
N GLU A 176 -30.99 -7.68 10.77
CA GLU A 176 -30.57 -6.72 11.81
C GLU A 176 -29.30 -7.18 12.52
N ILE A 177 -29.28 -8.43 13.00
CA ILE A 177 -28.10 -9.06 13.61
C ILE A 177 -26.91 -9.03 12.64
N VAL A 178 -27.13 -9.32 11.36
CA VAL A 178 -26.07 -9.27 10.35
C VAL A 178 -25.53 -7.86 10.16
N ARG A 179 -26.39 -6.83 10.17
CA ARG A 179 -25.95 -5.42 10.07
C ARG A 179 -25.15 -5.00 11.30
N ALA A 180 -25.67 -5.28 12.49
CA ALA A 180 -24.99 -4.99 13.76
C ALA A 180 -23.62 -5.66 13.84
N ARG A 181 -23.55 -6.97 13.57
CA ARG A 181 -22.29 -7.72 13.55
C ARG A 181 -21.31 -7.19 12.51
N SER A 182 -21.80 -6.79 11.32
CA SER A 182 -20.94 -6.24 10.27
C SER A 182 -20.30 -4.93 10.71
N LEU A 183 -21.07 -4.03 11.33
CA LEU A 183 -20.57 -2.75 11.82
C LEU A 183 -19.59 -2.93 13.00
N LEU A 184 -19.90 -3.83 13.93
CA LEU A 184 -18.99 -4.25 15.01
C LEU A 184 -17.65 -4.73 14.44
N CYS A 185 -17.70 -5.67 13.48
CA CYS A 185 -16.48 -6.23 12.88
C CYS A 185 -15.64 -5.16 12.19
N TYR A 186 -16.28 -4.27 11.42
CA TYR A 186 -15.58 -3.18 10.74
C TYR A 186 -14.85 -2.28 11.73
N TRP A 187 -15.55 -1.72 12.71
CA TRP A 187 -14.94 -0.81 13.69
C TRP A 187 -13.91 -1.50 14.58
N SER A 188 -14.15 -2.73 15.03
CA SER A 188 -13.17 -3.47 15.83
C SER A 188 -11.87 -3.75 15.07
N VAL A 189 -11.95 -4.10 13.77
CA VAL A 189 -10.77 -4.47 12.99
C VAL A 189 -10.07 -3.26 12.36
N ARG A 190 -10.83 -2.32 11.80
CA ARG A 190 -10.28 -1.19 11.02
C ARG A 190 -9.99 0.04 11.87
N GLU A 191 -10.78 0.32 12.90
CA GLU A 191 -10.58 1.50 13.76
C GLU A 191 -9.78 1.14 15.01
N LEU A 192 -10.25 0.14 15.77
CA LEU A 192 -9.60 -0.26 17.03
C LEU A 192 -8.36 -1.16 16.82
N GLY A 193 -8.24 -1.79 15.66
CA GLY A 193 -7.10 -2.63 15.30
C GLY A 193 -7.05 -3.99 16.00
N VAL A 194 -8.20 -4.54 16.36
CA VAL A 194 -8.35 -5.92 16.86
C VAL A 194 -8.13 -6.91 15.72
N THR A 195 -7.44 -8.02 15.99
CA THR A 195 -7.21 -9.04 14.96
C THR A 195 -8.52 -9.77 14.61
N MET A 196 -8.68 -10.14 13.33
CA MET A 196 -9.83 -10.94 12.90
C MET A 196 -9.89 -12.29 13.63
N THR A 197 -8.74 -12.86 14.01
CA THR A 197 -8.65 -14.11 14.77
C THR A 197 -9.19 -13.96 16.18
N SER A 198 -8.86 -12.88 16.88
CA SER A 198 -9.43 -12.59 18.21
C SER A 198 -10.94 -12.40 18.12
N LEU A 199 -11.41 -11.65 17.12
CA LEU A 199 -12.84 -11.40 16.93
C LEU A 199 -13.62 -12.65 16.51
N SER A 200 -12.99 -13.54 15.72
CA SER A 200 -13.53 -14.84 15.33
C SER A 200 -13.81 -15.72 16.56
N ARG A 201 -12.90 -15.75 17.54
CA ARG A 201 -13.11 -16.47 18.80
C ARG A 201 -14.23 -15.84 19.62
N LEU A 202 -14.26 -14.51 19.70
CA LEU A 202 -15.26 -13.77 20.48
C LEU A 202 -16.69 -13.99 19.94
N LEU A 203 -16.86 -13.99 18.62
CA LEU A 203 -18.17 -14.13 17.96
C LEU A 203 -18.52 -15.57 17.56
N ASN A 204 -17.62 -16.52 17.82
CA ASN A 204 -17.75 -17.94 17.45
C ASN A 204 -18.13 -18.16 15.96
N ILE A 205 -17.45 -17.44 15.06
CA ILE A 205 -17.61 -17.58 13.59
C ILE A 205 -16.25 -17.60 12.91
N SER A 206 -16.17 -18.13 11.68
CA SER A 206 -14.90 -18.25 10.96
C SER A 206 -14.26 -16.90 10.63
N VAL A 207 -12.93 -16.85 10.55
CA VAL A 207 -12.17 -15.66 10.15
C VAL A 207 -12.60 -15.14 8.78
N GLN A 208 -12.97 -16.03 7.85
CA GLN A 208 -13.51 -15.67 6.54
C GLN A 208 -14.88 -14.97 6.65
N ALA A 209 -15.74 -15.41 7.58
CA ALA A 209 -17.02 -14.76 7.86
C ALA A 209 -16.82 -13.37 8.50
N ILE A 210 -15.80 -13.21 9.35
CA ILE A 210 -15.37 -11.90 9.86
C ILE A 210 -14.93 -10.99 8.71
N GLY A 211 -14.05 -11.47 7.83
CA GLY A 211 -13.58 -10.68 6.68
C GLY A 211 -14.72 -10.19 5.77
N LYS A 212 -15.71 -11.06 5.48
CA LYS A 212 -16.94 -10.66 4.75
C LYS A 212 -17.77 -9.63 5.53
N SER A 213 -17.82 -9.75 6.85
CA SER A 213 -18.58 -8.84 7.72
C SER A 213 -17.90 -7.46 7.80
N VAL A 214 -16.56 -7.40 7.84
CA VAL A 214 -15.79 -6.14 7.78
C VAL A 214 -16.11 -5.36 6.50
N ILE A 215 -16.00 -6.00 5.33
CA ILE A 215 -16.28 -5.35 4.03
C ILE A 215 -17.73 -4.86 3.97
N ARG A 216 -18.69 -5.64 4.49
CA ARG A 216 -20.10 -5.23 4.53
C ARG A 216 -20.32 -4.08 5.50
N GLY A 217 -19.65 -4.10 6.64
CA GLY A 217 -19.73 -3.07 7.69
C GLY A 217 -19.20 -1.73 7.22
N GLU A 218 -18.08 -1.74 6.49
CA GLU A 218 -17.49 -0.55 5.87
C GLU A 218 -18.47 0.13 4.91
N LYS A 219 -19.01 -0.63 3.95
CA LYS A 219 -20.05 -0.13 3.02
C LYS A 219 -21.28 0.40 3.75
N LEU A 220 -21.69 -0.25 4.84
CA LEU A 220 -22.84 0.18 5.64
C LEU A 220 -22.53 1.50 6.37
N ALA A 221 -21.35 1.63 6.95
CA ALA A 221 -20.91 2.83 7.66
C ALA A 221 -20.84 4.02 6.71
N GLU A 222 -20.25 3.86 5.52
CA GLU A 222 -20.19 4.89 4.48
C GLU A 222 -21.59 5.31 4.01
N ALA A 223 -22.43 4.33 3.63
CA ALA A 223 -23.76 4.60 3.07
C ALA A 223 -24.71 5.29 4.05
N LYS A 224 -24.54 5.04 5.36
CA LYS A 224 -25.37 5.62 6.43
C LYS A 224 -24.67 6.72 7.22
N LYS A 225 -23.42 7.05 6.87
CA LYS A 225 -22.56 8.01 7.58
C LYS A 225 -22.45 7.70 9.08
N TYR A 226 -22.34 6.41 9.44
CA TYR A 226 -22.14 6.02 10.83
C TYR A 226 -20.68 6.23 11.24
N SER A 227 -20.46 6.79 12.42
CA SER A 227 -19.13 7.03 12.99
C SER A 227 -19.02 6.43 14.40
N LEU A 228 -17.86 5.81 14.66
CA LEU A 228 -17.52 5.22 15.96
C LEU A 228 -17.40 6.29 17.06
N THR A 229 -16.82 7.44 16.75
CA THR A 229 -16.52 8.49 17.75
C THR A 229 -17.52 9.65 17.76
N GLY A 230 -18.52 9.62 16.88
CA GLY A 230 -19.51 10.70 16.77
C GLY A 230 -18.89 11.97 16.17
N LYS A 231 -19.02 12.12 14.86
CA LYS A 231 -18.97 13.41 14.16
C LYS A 231 -20.20 13.47 13.28
#